data_AF-A0A523XEE8-F1
#
_entry.id   AF-A0A523XEE8-F1
#
_cell.length_a   1.000
_cell.length_b   1.000
_cell.length_c   1.000
_cell.angle_alpha   90.00
_cell.angle_beta   90.00
_cell.angle_gamma   90.00
#
_symmetry.space_group_name_H-M   'P 1'
#
loop_
_entity.id
_entity.type
_entity.pdbx_description
1 polymer ?
#
loop_
_entity_poly.entity_id
_entity_poly.type
_entity_poly.pdbx_seq_one_letter_code
_entity_poly.pdbx_strand_id
1 'polypeptide(L)'
;MGAKYVYRCDKCSYSVCTSGPWEFYRDTQGNRKPYGHPEPTSEEARLRGIYGLSGDLYCSDCGKVFDLIVVEFKKPSHDSLSVWSCRCEPKDEFKQQGMVKCPECGNTHLILEPDNEKPIACPRCKEGRLTGAMEWIS
;
A
#
# COMPACT_ATOMS: atom_id res chain seq x y z
N MET A 1 -10.00 -1.90 -9.57
CA MET A 1 -9.92 -3.10 -8.70
C MET A 1 -8.62 -3.06 -7.95
N GLY A 2 -8.63 -3.33 -6.66
CA GLY A 2 -7.40 -3.59 -5.92
C GLY A 2 -7.67 -4.51 -4.77
N ALA A 3 -6.59 -5.08 -4.23
CA ALA A 3 -6.69 -6.11 -3.22
C ALA A 3 -6.93 -5.47 -1.86
N LYS A 4 -7.88 -6.03 -1.10
CA LYS A 4 -7.94 -5.87 0.35
C LYS A 4 -7.50 -7.16 0.97
N TYR A 5 -6.69 -7.06 2.01
CA TYR A 5 -6.32 -8.22 2.81
C TYR A 5 -6.84 -8.03 4.21
N VAL A 6 -7.55 -9.03 4.71
CA VAL A 6 -8.08 -9.04 6.07
C VAL A 6 -7.29 -10.04 6.88
N TYR A 7 -6.66 -9.55 7.93
CA TYR A 7 -5.94 -10.35 8.90
C TYR A 7 -6.80 -10.51 10.13
N ARG A 8 -6.95 -11.76 10.59
CA ARG A 8 -7.65 -12.07 11.83
C ARG A 8 -6.72 -12.86 12.73
N CYS A 9 -6.72 -12.54 14.01
CA CYS A 9 -6.03 -13.34 15.00
C CYS A 9 -6.79 -14.66 15.19
N ASP A 10 -6.07 -15.78 15.23
CA ASP A 10 -6.62 -17.11 15.48
C ASP A 10 -7.03 -17.35 16.95
N LYS A 11 -6.55 -16.52 17.88
CA LYS A 11 -6.81 -16.64 19.33
C LYS A 11 -7.72 -15.56 19.91
N CYS A 12 -7.78 -14.39 19.30
CA CYS A 12 -8.58 -13.27 19.82
C CYS A 12 -9.35 -12.56 18.70
N SER A 13 -10.31 -11.72 19.06
CA SER A 13 -11.15 -10.98 18.09
C SER A 13 -10.44 -9.81 17.41
N TYR A 14 -9.10 -9.76 17.44
CA TYR A 14 -8.35 -8.70 16.77
C TYR A 14 -8.30 -8.96 15.26
N SER A 15 -8.65 -7.94 14.49
CA SER A 15 -8.55 -7.96 13.04
C SER A 15 -7.97 -6.65 12.53
N VAL A 16 -7.23 -6.73 11.44
CA VAL A 16 -6.67 -5.57 10.74
C VAL A 16 -6.81 -5.77 9.24
N CYS A 17 -6.93 -4.67 8.50
CA CYS A 17 -7.06 -4.71 7.04
C CYS A 17 -5.96 -3.88 6.40
N THR A 18 -5.37 -4.39 5.32
CA THR A 18 -4.48 -3.65 4.43
C THR A 18 -5.12 -3.60 3.05
N SER A 19 -4.69 -2.67 2.22
CA SER A 19 -5.22 -2.50 0.87
C SER A 19 -4.21 -1.89 -0.09
N GLY A 20 -4.32 -2.27 -1.36
CA GLY A 20 -3.49 -1.73 -2.44
C GLY A 20 -2.63 -2.79 -3.14
N PRO A 21 -1.62 -2.36 -3.92
CA PRO A 21 -1.28 -0.96 -4.22
C PRO A 21 -2.36 -0.25 -5.04
N TRP A 22 -2.45 1.08 -4.91
CA TRP A 22 -3.40 1.93 -5.62
C TRP A 22 -2.67 3.02 -6.38
N GLU A 23 -3.05 3.22 -7.65
CA GLU A 23 -2.57 4.31 -8.48
C GLU A 23 -3.06 5.65 -7.92
N PHE A 24 -2.13 6.61 -7.77
CA PHE A 24 -2.46 7.97 -7.33
C PHE A 24 -1.88 9.02 -8.29
N TYR A 25 -2.50 10.20 -8.27
CA TYR A 25 -1.97 11.41 -8.91
C TYR A 25 -1.80 12.54 -7.89
N ARG A 26 -1.09 13.60 -8.27
CA ARG A 26 -1.03 14.84 -7.49
C ARG A 26 -1.90 15.91 -8.12
N ASP A 27 -2.78 16.50 -7.32
CA ASP A 27 -3.64 17.60 -7.76
C ASP A 27 -2.85 18.90 -7.97
N THR A 28 -3.54 19.97 -8.37
CA THR A 28 -2.95 21.31 -8.56
C THR A 28 -2.25 21.87 -7.31
N GLN A 29 -2.63 21.43 -6.12
CA GLN A 29 -2.06 21.85 -4.85
C GLN A 29 -0.94 20.91 -4.38
N GLY A 30 -0.66 19.84 -5.13
CA GLY A 30 0.33 18.82 -4.80
C GLY A 30 -0.18 17.72 -3.88
N ASN A 31 -1.47 17.72 -3.52
CA ASN A 31 -2.04 16.69 -2.66
C ASN A 31 -2.22 15.38 -3.43
N ARG A 32 -2.05 14.27 -2.71
CA ARG A 32 -2.31 12.94 -3.26
C ARG A 32 -3.82 12.73 -3.42
N LYS A 33 -4.24 12.27 -4.60
CA LYS A 33 -5.61 11.87 -4.92
C LYS A 33 -5.60 10.50 -5.62
N PRO A 34 -6.63 9.66 -5.45
CA PRO A 34 -6.73 8.39 -6.15
C PRO A 34 -6.82 8.65 -7.67
N TYR A 35 -5.97 7.98 -8.46
CA TYR A 35 -6.03 8.09 -9.91
C TYR A 35 -7.24 7.33 -10.44
N GLY A 36 -7.41 6.07 -10.02
CA GLY A 36 -8.49 5.18 -10.47
C GLY A 36 -7.97 4.06 -11.36
N HIS A 37 -8.47 2.85 -11.17
CA HIS A 37 -8.07 1.68 -11.97
C HIS A 37 -9.29 0.77 -12.21
N PRO A 38 -9.57 0.35 -13.45
CA PRO A 38 -8.72 0.44 -14.64
C PRO A 38 -8.75 1.79 -15.37
N GLU A 39 -9.72 2.66 -15.04
CA GLU A 39 -9.87 3.97 -15.66
C GLU A 39 -9.69 5.10 -14.64
N PRO A 40 -9.24 6.29 -15.08
CA PRO A 40 -9.14 7.46 -14.23
C PRO A 40 -10.49 7.84 -13.63
N THR A 41 -10.50 8.20 -12.35
CA THR A 41 -11.70 8.66 -11.62
C THR A 41 -12.17 10.04 -12.06
N SER A 42 -11.32 10.83 -12.73
CA SER A 42 -11.64 12.17 -13.18
C SER A 42 -10.81 12.58 -14.40
N GLU A 43 -11.27 13.63 -15.09
CA GLU A 43 -10.51 14.26 -16.17
C GLU A 43 -9.18 14.85 -15.68
N GLU A 44 -9.16 15.39 -14.45
CA GLU A 44 -7.92 15.88 -13.85
C GLU A 44 -6.91 14.74 -13.66
N ALA A 45 -7.36 13.58 -13.15
CA ALA A 45 -6.52 12.40 -13.02
C ALA A 45 -5.93 12.01 -14.39
N ARG A 46 -6.78 11.92 -15.42
CA ARG A 46 -6.37 11.58 -16.80
C ARG A 46 -5.28 12.52 -17.34
N LEU A 47 -5.45 13.84 -17.14
CA LEU A 47 -4.51 14.86 -17.60
C LEU A 47 -3.20 14.88 -16.80
N ARG A 48 -3.24 14.53 -15.52
CA ARG A 48 -2.07 14.51 -14.64
C ARG A 48 -1.25 13.24 -14.76
N GLY A 49 -1.89 12.12 -15.08
CA GLY A 49 -1.26 10.80 -15.08
C GLY A 49 -1.00 10.26 -13.67
N ILE A 50 -0.48 9.05 -13.62
CA ILE A 50 -0.16 8.29 -12.41
C ILE A 50 1.21 8.72 -11.91
N TYR A 51 1.25 9.32 -10.72
CA TYR A 51 2.48 9.74 -10.06
C TYR A 51 3.17 8.60 -9.33
N GLY A 52 2.43 7.56 -8.92
CA GLY A 52 2.99 6.48 -8.13
C GLY A 52 1.93 5.52 -7.62
N LEU A 53 2.36 4.67 -6.70
CA LEU A 53 1.52 3.70 -5.99
C LEU A 53 1.54 3.97 -4.49
N SER A 54 0.37 3.86 -3.87
CA SER A 54 0.19 3.94 -2.42
C SER A 54 -0.56 2.72 -1.89
N GLY A 55 -0.47 2.45 -0.60
CA GLY A 55 -1.24 1.38 0.03
C GLY A 55 -1.40 1.59 1.53
N ASP A 56 -2.40 0.92 2.07
CA ASP A 56 -2.61 0.81 3.51
C ASP A 56 -1.72 -0.33 4.01
N LEU A 57 -0.57 0.01 4.61
CA LEU A 57 0.38 -0.97 5.11
C LEU A 57 0.29 -1.12 6.61
N TYR A 58 0.36 -2.36 7.08
CA TYR A 58 0.31 -2.71 8.49
C TYR A 58 1.71 -2.80 9.10
N CYS A 59 1.92 -2.12 10.23
CA CYS A 59 3.12 -2.26 11.05
C CYS A 59 2.84 -3.24 12.20
N SER A 60 3.55 -4.37 12.23
CA SER A 60 3.44 -5.38 13.28
C SER A 60 3.86 -4.87 14.67
N ASP A 61 4.82 -3.96 14.72
CA ASP A 61 5.39 -3.48 15.99
C ASP A 61 4.46 -2.48 16.68
N CYS A 62 3.84 -1.60 15.88
CA CYS A 62 2.86 -0.64 16.37
C CYS A 62 1.44 -1.22 16.46
N GLY A 63 1.14 -2.29 15.70
CA GLY A 63 -0.21 -2.82 15.57
C GLY A 63 -1.18 -1.86 14.87
N LYS A 64 -0.68 -1.04 13.93
CA LYS A 64 -1.42 0.02 13.24
C LYS A 64 -1.24 -0.05 11.73
N VAL A 65 -2.21 0.50 11.01
CA VAL A 65 -2.20 0.62 9.54
C VAL A 65 -1.95 2.06 9.16
N PHE A 66 -1.12 2.26 8.15
CA PHE A 66 -0.76 3.57 7.63
C PHE A 66 -0.95 3.61 6.12
N ASP A 67 -1.61 4.66 5.64
CA ASP A 67 -1.70 4.97 4.21
C ASP A 67 -0.41 5.65 3.74
N LEU A 68 0.46 4.89 3.09
CA LEU A 68 1.80 5.33 2.69
C LEU A 68 2.00 5.26 1.18
N ILE A 69 2.90 6.10 0.68
CA ILE A 69 3.41 6.01 -0.69
C ILE A 69 4.43 4.88 -0.73
N VAL A 70 4.18 3.88 -1.57
CA VAL A 70 5.08 2.74 -1.78
C VAL A 70 6.16 3.10 -2.78
N VAL A 71 5.77 3.83 -3.84
CA VAL A 71 6.69 4.35 -4.85
C VAL A 71 6.12 5.61 -5.49
N GLU A 72 6.98 6.57 -5.77
CA GLU A 72 6.66 7.72 -6.62
C GLU A 72 7.65 7.78 -7.79
N PHE A 73 7.15 8.11 -8.99
CA PHE A 73 7.92 8.14 -10.22
C PHE A 73 8.51 9.54 -10.48
N LYS A 74 9.63 9.58 -11.23
CA LYS A 74 10.24 10.84 -11.66
C LYS A 74 9.34 11.64 -12.61
N LYS A 75 8.57 10.94 -13.43
CA LYS A 75 7.58 11.50 -14.35
C LYS A 75 6.28 10.72 -14.23
N PRO A 76 5.11 11.40 -14.27
CA PRO A 76 3.85 10.69 -14.25
C PRO A 76 3.68 9.83 -15.50
N SER A 77 3.02 8.67 -15.35
CA SER A 77 2.69 7.77 -16.45
C SER A 77 1.20 7.84 -16.78
N HIS A 78 0.85 7.91 -18.07
CA HIS A 78 -0.56 7.78 -18.50
C HIS A 78 -0.94 6.34 -18.87
N ASP A 79 0.02 5.42 -18.75
CA ASP A 79 -0.16 4.01 -19.05
C ASP A 79 -0.05 3.19 -17.77
N SER A 80 -1.17 2.64 -17.30
CA SER A 80 -1.22 1.75 -16.14
C SER A 80 -0.36 0.51 -16.34
N LEU A 81 -0.27 -0.04 -17.56
CA LEU A 81 0.56 -1.23 -17.81
C LEU A 81 2.04 -0.95 -17.52
N SER A 82 2.55 0.23 -17.89
CA SER A 82 3.91 0.64 -17.57
C SER A 82 4.16 0.79 -16.08
N VAL A 83 3.16 1.26 -15.32
CA VAL A 83 3.22 1.36 -13.85
C VAL A 83 3.34 -0.03 -13.22
N TRP A 84 2.43 -0.94 -13.57
CA TRP A 84 2.38 -2.30 -13.00
C TRP A 84 3.49 -3.22 -13.52
N SER A 85 4.05 -2.95 -14.70
CA SER A 85 5.19 -3.70 -15.26
C SER A 85 6.55 -3.17 -14.80
N CYS A 86 6.59 -2.27 -13.81
CA CYS A 86 7.82 -1.66 -13.28
C CYS A 86 8.68 -0.97 -14.37
N ARG A 87 8.04 -0.38 -15.40
CA ARG A 87 8.75 0.33 -16.49
C ARG A 87 8.95 1.82 -16.20
N CYS A 88 8.25 2.36 -15.21
CA CYS A 88 8.39 3.74 -14.77
C CYS A 88 9.62 3.90 -13.89
N GLU A 89 10.43 4.95 -14.12
CA GLU A 89 11.59 5.22 -13.27
C GLU A 89 11.14 5.81 -11.92
N PRO A 90 11.40 5.13 -10.78
CA PRO A 90 11.12 5.69 -9.46
C PRO A 90 12.03 6.88 -9.16
N LYS A 91 11.56 7.81 -8.32
CA LYS A 91 12.43 8.84 -7.73
C LYS A 91 13.54 8.17 -6.92
N ASP A 92 14.68 8.84 -6.81
CA ASP A 92 15.87 8.22 -6.20
C ASP A 92 15.66 7.87 -4.72
N GLU A 93 14.78 8.60 -4.04
CA GLU A 93 14.32 8.31 -2.67
C GLU A 93 13.54 7.00 -2.52
N PHE A 94 13.01 6.42 -3.61
CA PHE A 94 12.30 5.12 -3.59
C PHE A 94 13.12 3.96 -4.17
N LYS A 95 14.38 4.21 -4.60
CA LYS A 95 15.25 3.17 -5.20
C LYS A 95 15.94 2.27 -4.16
N GLN A 96 16.05 2.71 -2.92
CA GLN A 96 16.76 1.97 -1.87
C GLN A 96 15.81 1.12 -1.03
N GLN A 97 16.30 0.00 -0.51
CA GLN A 97 15.54 -0.83 0.42
C GLN A 97 15.28 -0.09 1.74
N GLY A 98 14.06 -0.26 2.29
CA GLY A 98 13.66 0.32 3.57
C GLY A 98 13.25 1.80 3.52
N MET A 99 12.87 2.31 2.37
CA MET A 99 12.40 3.70 2.21
C MET A 99 10.98 3.92 2.71
N VAL A 100 10.13 2.90 2.57
CA VAL A 100 8.82 2.89 3.22
C VAL A 100 9.02 2.48 4.68
N LYS A 101 8.73 3.38 5.61
CA LYS A 101 8.92 3.17 7.05
C LYS A 101 7.65 3.49 7.81
N CYS A 102 7.46 2.82 8.94
CA CYS A 102 6.44 3.18 9.91
C CYS A 102 6.71 4.60 10.43
N PRO A 103 5.74 5.52 10.36
CA PRO A 103 5.93 6.89 10.84
C PRO A 103 6.05 6.98 12.37
N GLU A 104 5.61 5.95 13.11
CA GLU A 104 5.67 5.95 14.58
C GLU A 104 6.94 5.29 15.13
N CYS A 105 7.34 4.12 14.63
CA CYS A 105 8.48 3.37 15.17
C CYS A 105 9.69 3.27 14.23
N GLY A 106 9.58 3.73 12.98
CA GLY A 106 10.65 3.63 11.99
C GLY A 106 10.87 2.23 11.40
N ASN A 107 10.07 1.23 11.78
CA ASN A 107 10.15 -0.13 11.22
C ASN A 107 9.95 -0.10 9.69
N THR A 108 10.83 -0.77 8.96
CA THR A 108 10.82 -0.86 7.49
C THR A 108 10.08 -2.11 6.98
N HIS A 109 9.78 -3.06 7.86
CA HIS A 109 9.06 -4.29 7.55
C HIS A 109 7.55 -4.09 7.70
N LEU A 110 7.00 -3.27 6.81
CA LEU A 110 5.57 -3.04 6.70
C LEU A 110 4.92 -4.12 5.83
N ILE A 111 3.75 -4.56 6.23
CA ILE A 111 3.03 -5.68 5.62
C ILE A 111 1.90 -5.12 4.76
N LEU A 112 1.89 -5.47 3.47
CA LEU A 112 0.76 -5.18 2.57
C LEU A 112 -0.08 -6.42 2.32
N GLU A 113 0.57 -7.54 1.97
CA GLU A 113 -0.09 -8.82 1.67
C GLU A 113 0.30 -9.88 2.71
N PRO A 114 -0.52 -10.92 2.92
CA PRO A 114 -0.18 -12.00 3.83
C PRO A 114 1.00 -12.82 3.30
N ASP A 115 2.05 -12.88 4.10
CA ASP A 115 3.17 -13.79 3.89
C ASP A 115 2.92 -15.07 4.69
N ASN A 116 2.64 -16.18 4.00
CA ASN A 116 2.41 -17.47 4.64
C ASN A 116 3.68 -18.08 5.25
N GLU A 117 4.87 -17.62 4.85
CA GLU A 117 6.15 -18.09 5.38
C GLU A 117 6.52 -17.35 6.68
N LYS A 118 6.00 -16.13 6.88
CA LYS A 118 6.27 -15.29 8.05
C LYS A 118 5.00 -15.03 8.87
N PRO A 119 4.66 -15.91 9.82
CA PRO A 119 3.51 -15.69 10.68
C PRO A 119 3.70 -14.44 11.53
N ILE A 120 2.75 -13.52 11.45
CA ILE A 120 2.77 -12.25 12.19
C ILE A 120 2.15 -12.48 13.57
N ALA A 121 2.90 -12.24 14.63
CA ALA A 121 2.38 -12.33 16.00
C ALA A 121 1.30 -11.26 16.24
N CYS A 122 0.24 -11.63 16.95
CA CYS A 122 -0.81 -10.68 17.31
C CYS A 122 -0.27 -9.66 18.33
N PRO A 123 -0.30 -8.34 18.04
CA PRO A 123 0.21 -7.33 18.97
C PRO A 123 -0.63 -7.21 20.24
N ARG A 124 -1.89 -7.67 20.22
CA ARG A 124 -2.80 -7.59 21.38
C ARG A 124 -2.63 -8.74 22.36
N CYS A 125 -2.76 -9.99 21.90
CA CYS A 125 -2.70 -11.15 22.80
C CYS A 125 -1.30 -11.77 22.90
N LYS A 126 -0.38 -11.49 21.96
CA LYS A 126 0.98 -12.07 21.86
C LYS A 126 1.07 -13.59 21.74
N GLU A 127 -0.03 -14.31 21.93
CA GLU A 127 -0.12 -15.76 21.82
C GLU A 127 -0.62 -16.21 20.44
N GLY A 128 -1.53 -15.43 19.85
CA GLY A 128 -2.13 -15.73 18.55
C GLY A 128 -1.31 -15.19 17.38
N ARG A 129 -1.64 -15.68 16.19
CA ARG A 129 -1.04 -15.27 14.92
C ARG A 129 -2.11 -14.64 14.04
N LEU A 130 -1.71 -13.60 13.31
CA LEU A 130 -2.54 -13.01 12.28
C LEU A 130 -2.50 -13.88 11.03
N THR A 131 -3.63 -14.47 10.67
CA THR A 131 -3.83 -15.15 9.39
C THR A 131 -4.54 -14.19 8.44
N GLY A 132 -3.90 -13.89 7.32
CA GLY A 132 -4.48 -13.00 6.31
C GLY A 132 -5.14 -13.77 5.19
N ALA A 133 -6.28 -13.26 4.72
CA ALA A 133 -6.93 -13.71 3.50
C ALA A 133 -7.16 -12.50 2.58
N MET A 134 -7.05 -12.73 1.27
CA MET A 134 -7.42 -11.73 0.27
C MET A 134 -8.94 -11.70 0.13
N GLU A 135 -9.53 -10.52 0.30
CA GLU A 135 -10.92 -10.22 -0.05
C GLU A 135 -10.92 -9.32 -1.29
N TRP A 136 -11.57 -9.77 -2.37
CA TRP A 136 -11.78 -8.93 -3.54
C TRP A 136 -12.83 -7.87 -3.22
N ILE A 137 -12.45 -6.61 -3.28
CA ILE A 137 -13.39 -5.48 -3.29
C ILE A 137 -13.59 -5.03 -4.73
N SER A 138 -14.86 -5.05 -5.17
CA SER A 138 -15.34 -4.55 -6.46
C SER A 138 -15.25 -3.03 -6.53
#